data_AF-A0A067PB37-F1
#
_entry.id   AF-A0A067PB37-F1
#
_cell.length_a   1.000
_cell.length_b   1.000
_cell.length_c   1.000
_cell.angle_alpha   90.00
_cell.angle_beta   90.00
_cell.angle_gamma   90.00
#
_symmetry.space_group_name_H-M   'P 1'
#
loop_
_entity.id
_entity.type
_entity.pdbx_description
1 polymer ?
#
loop_
_entity_poly.entity_id
_entity_poly.type
_entity_poly.pdbx_seq_one_letter_code
_entity_poly.pdbx_strand_id
1 'polypeptide(L)'
;MEKDVSGCIHKPFWEGFPFTDIHQSLTPDVLHQLYQGVFKHLVTWCQNAMGAPELDERLQRLPPTYGTRHFKNGISALSQISGSERKDMARVLLACLVGKVPQSGIIACRALLDFIYQAQNPTHDDTTLGYMRDALNTFHTHRQIFITLGI
;
A
#
# COMPACT_ATOMS: atom_id res chain seq x y z
N MET A 1 22.56 -27.90 -24.75
CA MET A 1 22.44 -26.46 -25.07
C MET A 1 22.40 -25.73 -23.75
N GLU A 2 23.37 -24.85 -23.54
CA GLU A 2 23.61 -24.18 -22.27
C GLU A 2 22.45 -23.30 -21.82
N LYS A 3 22.41 -23.14 -20.50
CA LYS A 3 21.40 -22.49 -19.68
C LYS A 3 21.34 -21.00 -19.99
N ASP A 4 20.28 -20.56 -20.65
CA ASP A 4 19.89 -19.15 -20.70
C ASP A 4 18.75 -18.92 -19.69
N VAL A 5 19.10 -18.90 -18.40
CA VAL A 5 18.17 -18.67 -17.27
C VAL A 5 18.36 -17.26 -16.72
N SER A 6 18.68 -16.31 -17.60
CA SER A 6 18.48 -14.90 -17.31
C SER A 6 17.03 -14.55 -17.66
N GLY A 7 16.23 -14.18 -16.67
CA GLY A 7 14.82 -13.80 -16.84
C GLY A 7 14.58 -12.49 -17.60
N CYS A 8 15.53 -12.01 -18.39
CA CYS A 8 15.37 -10.85 -19.25
C CYS A 8 15.05 -11.30 -20.67
N ILE A 9 13.85 -10.92 -21.14
CA ILE A 9 13.45 -11.10 -22.53
C ILE A 9 14.21 -10.07 -23.38
N HIS A 10 15.27 -10.50 -24.07
CA HIS A 10 16.12 -9.64 -24.90
C HIS A 10 15.40 -9.08 -26.15
N LYS A 11 14.35 -9.77 -26.61
CA LYS A 11 13.50 -9.36 -27.72
C LYS A 11 12.04 -9.46 -27.29
N PRO A 12 11.47 -8.38 -26.73
CA PRO A 12 10.09 -8.43 -26.27
C PRO A 12 9.15 -8.69 -27.46
N PHE A 13 8.03 -9.38 -27.23
CA PHE A 13 7.10 -9.72 -28.33
C PHE A 13 6.55 -8.49 -29.06
N TRP A 14 6.56 -7.32 -28.40
CA TRP A 14 6.10 -6.04 -28.93
C TRP A 14 7.19 -5.23 -29.66
N GLU A 15 8.43 -5.73 -29.77
CA GLU A 15 9.55 -5.06 -30.47
C GLU A 15 9.18 -4.63 -31.91
N GLY A 16 8.38 -5.45 -32.60
CA GLY A 16 7.95 -5.19 -33.98
C GLY A 16 6.70 -4.33 -34.12
N PHE A 17 6.18 -3.73 -33.04
CA PHE A 17 4.96 -2.93 -33.06
C PHE A 17 5.28 -1.43 -32.99
N PRO A 18 5.56 -0.75 -34.13
CA PRO A 18 6.08 0.61 -34.16
C PRO A 18 5.11 1.68 -33.65
N PHE A 19 3.83 1.34 -33.46
CA PHE A 19 2.78 2.24 -33.00
C PHE A 19 2.18 1.83 -31.64
N THR A 20 2.77 0.84 -30.96
CA THR A 20 2.28 0.33 -29.67
C THR A 20 3.25 0.69 -28.56
N ASP A 21 2.85 1.60 -27.69
CA ASP A 21 3.52 1.82 -26.41
C ASP A 21 3.00 0.78 -25.40
N ILE A 22 3.80 -0.24 -25.10
CA ILE A 22 3.43 -1.30 -24.18
C ILE A 22 3.12 -0.75 -22.78
N HIS A 23 3.74 0.35 -22.37
CA HIS A 23 3.56 0.93 -21.04
C HIS A 23 2.16 1.51 -20.86
N GLN A 24 1.51 1.92 -21.95
CA GLN A 24 0.11 2.37 -21.93
C GLN A 24 -0.88 1.20 -21.92
N SER A 25 -0.44 0.01 -22.37
CA SER A 25 -1.26 -1.21 -22.36
C SER A 25 -1.22 -1.95 -21.02
N LEU A 26 -0.22 -1.66 -20.18
CA LEU A 26 -0.09 -2.24 -18.86
C LEU A 26 -0.97 -1.45 -17.88
N THR A 27 -2.15 -1.98 -17.56
CA THR A 27 -2.99 -1.38 -16.53
C THR A 27 -2.37 -1.58 -15.15
N PRO A 28 -2.49 -0.57 -14.26
CA PRO A 28 -1.98 -0.68 -12.91
C PRO A 28 -2.71 -1.79 -12.13
N ASP A 29 -1.96 -2.74 -11.59
CA ASP A 29 -2.51 -3.81 -10.76
C ASP A 29 -2.57 -3.37 -9.28
N VAL A 30 -3.77 -3.45 -8.70
CA VAL A 30 -4.02 -3.09 -7.30
C VAL A 30 -3.18 -3.95 -6.35
N LEU A 31 -3.01 -5.23 -6.63
CA LEU A 31 -2.30 -6.11 -5.70
C LEU A 31 -0.81 -5.77 -5.66
N HIS A 32 -0.14 -5.78 -6.80
CA HIS A 32 1.31 -5.63 -6.88
C HIS A 32 1.75 -4.18 -6.73
N GLN A 33 1.05 -3.22 -7.34
CA GLN A 33 1.47 -1.82 -7.27
C GLN A 33 1.01 -1.13 -5.99
N LEU A 34 -0.25 -1.33 -5.60
CA LEU A 34 -0.81 -0.62 -4.45
C LEU A 34 -0.55 -1.37 -3.14
N TYR A 35 -0.95 -2.64 -3.02
CA TYR A 35 -0.80 -3.37 -1.75
C TYR A 35 0.63 -3.87 -1.48
N GLN A 36 1.31 -4.44 -2.48
CA GLN A 36 2.68 -4.95 -2.33
C GLN A 36 3.75 -3.88 -2.58
N GLY A 37 3.41 -2.82 -3.31
CA GLY A 37 4.24 -1.62 -3.49
C GLY A 37 3.98 -0.58 -2.41
N VAL A 38 3.02 0.32 -2.66
CA VAL A 38 2.80 1.52 -1.83
C VAL A 38 2.46 1.19 -0.37
N PHE A 39 1.46 0.35 -0.13
CA PHE A 39 1.00 0.02 1.22
C PHE A 39 2.07 -0.73 2.03
N LYS A 40 2.93 -1.52 1.37
CA LYS A 40 4.08 -2.13 2.04
C LYS A 40 4.98 -1.07 2.65
N HIS A 41 5.32 -0.02 1.90
CA HIS A 41 6.13 1.09 2.41
C HIS A 41 5.39 1.87 3.51
N LEU A 42 4.08 2.07 3.34
CA LEU A 42 3.26 2.75 4.35
C LEU A 42 3.32 2.03 5.71
N VAL A 43 3.25 0.71 5.73
CA VAL A 43 3.40 -0.09 6.96
C VAL A 43 4.78 0.12 7.58
N THR A 44 5.85 0.10 6.77
CA THR A 44 7.21 0.36 7.24
C THR A 44 7.37 1.77 7.82
N TRP A 45 6.77 2.79 7.19
CA TRP A 45 6.78 4.15 7.73
C TRP A 45 6.06 4.24 9.08
N CYS A 46 4.91 3.57 9.22
CA CYS A 46 4.23 3.48 10.50
C CYS A 46 5.09 2.80 11.56
N GLN A 47 5.75 1.68 11.23
CA GLN A 47 6.68 0.99 12.14
C GLN A 47 7.84 1.90 12.56
N ASN A 48 8.39 2.71 11.66
CA ASN A 48 9.46 3.65 11.98
C ASN A 48 8.95 4.81 12.86
N ALA A 49 7.72 5.28 12.64
CA ALA A 49 7.15 6.42 13.37
C ALA A 49 6.78 6.09 14.83
N MET A 50 6.30 4.88 15.12
CA MET A 50 5.84 4.50 16.47
C MET A 50 6.62 3.36 17.12
N GLY A 51 7.51 2.69 16.37
CA GLY A 51 8.17 1.45 16.76
C GLY A 51 7.39 0.20 16.32
N ALA A 52 8.10 -0.75 15.70
CA ALA A 52 7.50 -2.03 15.30
C ALA A 52 6.88 -2.83 16.47
N PRO A 53 7.51 -2.91 17.67
CA PRO A 53 6.89 -3.58 18.82
C PRO A 53 5.57 -2.93 19.27
N GLU A 54 5.49 -1.59 19.27
CA GLU A 54 4.26 -0.88 19.65
C GLU A 54 3.14 -1.14 18.63
N LEU A 55 3.46 -1.16 17.32
CA LEU A 55 2.46 -1.49 16.30
C LEU A 55 1.95 -2.92 16.45
N ASP A 56 2.83 -3.88 16.71
CA ASP A 56 2.46 -5.28 16.94
C ASP A 56 1.59 -5.43 18.19
N GLU A 57 1.96 -4.81 19.32
CA GLU A 57 1.13 -4.84 20.54
C GLU A 57 -0.28 -4.29 20.31
N ARG A 58 -0.40 -3.22 19.53
CA ARG A 58 -1.71 -2.63 19.22
C ARG A 58 -2.53 -3.54 18.33
N LEU A 59 -1.93 -4.16 17.32
CA LEU A 59 -2.60 -5.15 16.46
C LEU A 59 -3.09 -6.36 17.27
N GLN A 60 -2.33 -6.79 18.28
CA GLN A 60 -2.72 -7.88 19.19
C GLN A 60 -3.88 -7.50 20.11
N ARG A 61 -3.96 -6.24 20.53
CA ARG A 61 -5.02 -5.73 21.42
C ARG A 61 -6.33 -5.39 20.70
N LEU A 62 -6.33 -5.30 19.37
CA LEU A 62 -7.57 -5.03 18.63
C LEU A 62 -8.59 -6.14 18.87
N PRO A 63 -9.86 -5.81 19.16
CA PRO A 63 -10.89 -6.82 19.30
C PRO A 63 -11.07 -7.57 17.97
N PRO A 64 -11.46 -8.87 18.01
CA PRO A 64 -11.85 -9.59 16.80
C PRO A 64 -12.94 -8.82 16.04
N THR A 65 -12.75 -8.66 14.73
CA THR A 65 -13.71 -7.98 13.84
C THR A 65 -14.13 -8.91 12.72
N TYR A 66 -15.40 -8.83 12.32
CA TYR A 66 -15.91 -9.69 11.25
C TYR A 66 -15.26 -9.31 9.90
N GLY A 67 -14.87 -10.33 9.12
CA GLY A 67 -14.32 -10.13 7.78
C GLY A 67 -12.88 -9.60 7.74
N THR A 68 -12.18 -9.51 8.88
CA THR A 68 -10.78 -9.09 8.95
C THR A 68 -9.97 -10.04 9.82
N ARG A 69 -8.75 -10.38 9.39
CA ARG A 69 -7.85 -11.24 10.17
C ARG A 69 -7.41 -10.56 11.48
N HIS A 70 -7.44 -11.32 12.56
CA HIS A 70 -6.83 -10.91 13.83
C HIS A 70 -5.33 -11.29 13.86
N PHE A 71 -4.46 -10.31 14.10
CA PHE A 71 -3.00 -10.46 14.11
C PHE A 71 -2.48 -10.73 15.54
N LYS A 72 -2.81 -11.90 16.08
CA LYS A 72 -2.48 -12.31 17.47
C LYS A 72 -0.99 -12.29 17.85
N ASN A 73 -0.09 -12.31 16.87
CA ASN A 73 1.37 -12.26 17.07
C ASN A 73 1.98 -10.98 16.44
N GLY A 74 1.15 -9.96 16.14
CA GLY A 74 1.56 -8.84 15.32
C GLY A 74 1.79 -9.19 13.86
N ILE A 75 2.41 -8.27 13.13
CA ILE A 75 2.76 -8.39 11.70
C ILE A 75 4.26 -8.56 11.48
N SER A 76 5.11 -8.13 12.42
CA SER A 76 6.57 -8.21 12.24
C SER A 76 7.11 -9.64 12.22
N ALA A 77 6.37 -10.60 12.80
CA ALA A 77 6.72 -12.01 12.78
C ALA A 77 6.41 -12.71 11.43
N LEU A 78 5.72 -12.04 10.50
CA LEU A 78 5.33 -12.64 9.21
C LEU A 78 6.50 -12.57 8.22
N SER A 79 7.07 -13.73 7.88
CA SER A 79 8.15 -13.84 6.87
C SER A 79 7.63 -13.78 5.44
N GLN A 80 6.40 -14.26 5.20
CA GLN A 80 5.72 -14.19 3.91
C GLN A 80 4.31 -13.64 4.11
N ILE A 81 4.06 -12.45 3.57
CA ILE A 81 2.77 -11.76 3.69
C ILE A 81 2.02 -11.91 2.37
N SER A 82 0.90 -12.63 2.41
CA SER A 82 -0.01 -12.81 1.29
C SER A 82 -0.77 -11.52 0.92
N GLY A 83 -1.37 -11.50 -0.27
CA GLY A 83 -2.20 -10.38 -0.70
C GLY A 83 -3.44 -10.16 0.19
N SER A 84 -4.07 -11.23 0.66
CA SER A 84 -5.19 -11.14 1.62
C SER A 84 -4.74 -10.57 2.96
N GLU A 85 -3.59 -11.00 3.48
CA GLU A 85 -3.03 -10.43 4.71
C GLU A 85 -2.72 -8.94 4.56
N ARG A 86 -2.18 -8.49 3.42
CA ARG A 86 -2.01 -7.05 3.13
C ARG A 86 -3.33 -6.28 3.18
N LYS A 87 -4.40 -6.83 2.60
CA LYS A 87 -5.73 -6.21 2.62
C LYS A 87 -6.27 -6.12 4.05
N ASP A 88 -6.09 -7.17 4.86
CA ASP A 88 -6.51 -7.17 6.26
C ASP A 88 -5.72 -6.16 7.11
N MET A 89 -4.40 -6.07 6.89
CA MET A 89 -3.58 -5.04 7.54
C MET A 89 -4.08 -3.63 7.21
N ALA A 90 -4.44 -3.36 5.95
CA ALA A 90 -4.93 -2.05 5.52
C ALA A 90 -6.23 -1.63 6.22
N ARG A 91 -7.11 -2.60 6.51
CA ARG A 91 -8.39 -2.36 7.20
C ARG A 91 -8.21 -1.91 8.65
N VAL A 92 -7.14 -2.36 9.31
CA VAL A 92 -6.94 -2.11 10.75
C VAL A 92 -5.86 -1.07 11.06
N LEU A 93 -4.99 -0.76 10.09
CA LEU A 93 -3.79 0.05 10.33
C LEU A 93 -4.09 1.38 11.03
N LEU A 94 -5.09 2.14 10.57
CA LEU A 94 -5.39 3.47 11.11
C LEU A 94 -5.77 3.44 12.59
N ALA A 95 -6.52 2.43 13.03
CA ALA A 95 -6.88 2.27 14.44
C ALA A 95 -5.64 2.12 15.33
N CYS A 96 -4.58 1.48 14.81
CA CYS A 96 -3.33 1.31 15.52
C CYS A 96 -2.47 2.58 15.59
N LEU A 97 -2.72 3.62 14.78
CA LEU A 97 -1.85 4.81 14.76
C LEU A 97 -2.25 5.88 15.79
N VAL A 98 -3.51 5.85 16.25
CA VAL A 98 -4.09 6.90 17.10
C VAL A 98 -3.28 7.10 18.39
N GLY A 99 -2.90 8.35 18.67
CA GLY A 99 -2.15 8.72 19.88
C GLY A 99 -0.66 8.32 19.89
N LYS A 100 -0.12 7.77 18.79
CA LYS A 100 1.33 7.48 18.65
C LYS A 100 1.96 8.16 17.45
N VAL A 101 1.23 8.31 16.35
CA VAL A 101 1.68 9.04 15.16
C VAL A 101 1.07 10.45 15.17
N PRO A 102 1.82 11.50 14.79
CA PRO A 102 1.27 12.85 14.65
C PRO A 102 0.05 12.88 13.73
N GLN A 103 -0.88 13.80 13.99
CA GLN A 103 -2.14 13.89 13.23
C GLN A 103 -1.93 13.98 11.71
N SER A 104 -0.93 14.75 11.26
CA SER A 104 -0.55 14.84 9.85
C SER A 104 -0.12 13.49 9.26
N GLY A 105 0.61 12.67 10.01
CA GLY A 105 0.99 11.32 9.60
C GLY A 105 -0.23 10.40 9.46
N ILE A 106 -1.18 10.48 10.40
CA ILE A 106 -2.44 9.73 10.33
C ILE A 106 -3.25 10.14 9.10
N ILE A 107 -3.35 11.45 8.81
CA ILE A 107 -4.03 11.97 7.63
C ILE A 107 -3.35 11.48 6.35
N ALA A 108 -2.02 11.51 6.27
CA ALA A 108 -1.28 11.01 5.12
C ALA A 108 -1.49 9.50 4.90
N CYS A 109 -1.45 8.69 5.97
CA CYS A 109 -1.75 7.26 5.88
C CYS A 109 -3.18 6.99 5.40
N ARG A 110 -4.16 7.73 5.96
CA ARG A 110 -5.56 7.61 5.56
C ARG A 110 -5.74 7.97 4.09
N ALA A 111 -5.14 9.05 3.63
CA ALA A 111 -5.26 9.51 2.26
C ALA A 111 -4.77 8.47 1.25
N LEU A 112 -3.65 7.78 1.53
CA LEU A 112 -3.21 6.66 0.69
C LEU A 112 -4.17 5.48 0.74
N LEU A 113 -4.70 5.13 1.92
CA LEU A 113 -5.69 4.05 2.03
C LEU A 113 -6.97 4.38 1.25
N ASP A 114 -7.47 5.62 1.36
CA ASP A 114 -8.63 6.11 0.61
C ASP A 114 -8.38 5.96 -0.91
N PHE A 115 -7.20 6.35 -1.41
CA PHE A 115 -6.83 6.13 -2.81
C PHE A 115 -6.87 4.64 -3.19
N ILE A 116 -6.28 3.76 -2.37
CA ILE A 116 -6.24 2.30 -2.63
C ILE A 116 -7.65 1.69 -2.67
N TYR A 117 -8.55 2.14 -1.78
CA TYR A 117 -9.93 1.70 -1.79
C TYR A 117 -10.69 2.19 -3.03
N GLN A 118 -10.52 3.46 -3.42
CA GLN A 118 -11.18 4.00 -4.61
C GLN A 118 -10.66 3.34 -5.90
N ALA A 119 -9.35 3.07 -6.00
CA ALA A 119 -8.74 2.41 -7.16
C ALA A 119 -9.27 0.97 -7.42
N GLN A 120 -10.01 0.39 -6.47
CA GLN A 120 -10.64 -0.92 -6.63
C GLN A 120 -12.03 -0.86 -7.24
N ASN A 121 -12.57 0.33 -7.50
CA ASN A 121 -13.85 0.46 -8.17
C ASN A 121 -13.75 -0.13 -9.59
N PRO A 122 -14.75 -0.92 -10.04
CA PRO A 122 -14.70 -1.57 -11.35
C PRO A 122 -14.73 -0.58 -12.51
N THR A 123 -15.31 0.60 -12.27
CA THR A 123 -15.38 1.71 -13.22
C THR A 123 -15.26 3.03 -12.48
N HIS A 124 -14.85 4.06 -13.21
CA HIS A 124 -14.75 5.42 -12.71
C HIS A 124 -15.49 6.40 -13.62
N ASP A 125 -16.05 7.42 -13.01
CA ASP A 125 -16.55 8.65 -13.62
C ASP A 125 -15.67 9.83 -13.19
N ASP A 126 -15.94 11.03 -13.72
CA ASP A 126 -15.18 12.24 -13.38
C ASP A 126 -15.19 12.54 -11.87
N THR A 127 -16.30 12.20 -11.20
CA THR A 127 -16.46 12.39 -9.76
C THR A 127 -15.51 11.50 -8.96
N THR A 128 -15.52 10.20 -9.22
CA THR A 128 -14.68 9.22 -8.51
C THR A 128 -13.20 9.38 -8.85
N LEU A 129 -12.87 9.81 -10.08
CA LEU A 129 -11.52 10.26 -10.42
C LEU A 129 -11.11 11.50 -9.62
N GLY A 130 -12.05 12.43 -9.40
CA GLY A 130 -11.88 13.58 -8.51
C GLY A 130 -11.50 13.15 -7.10
N TYR A 131 -12.23 12.20 -6.51
CA TYR A 131 -11.92 11.67 -5.17
C TYR A 131 -10.52 11.05 -5.07
N MET A 132 -10.08 10.33 -6.10
CA MET A 132 -8.72 9.78 -6.15
C MET A 132 -7.66 10.88 -6.21
N ARG A 133 -7.89 11.94 -6.99
CA ARG A 133 -6.99 13.09 -7.08
C ARG A 133 -6.91 13.83 -5.74
N ASP A 134 -8.03 14.02 -5.07
CA ASP A 134 -8.10 14.68 -3.76
C ASP A 134 -7.38 13.87 -2.67
N ALA A 135 -7.51 12.55 -2.70
CA ALA A 135 -6.76 11.65 -1.82
C ALA A 135 -5.24 11.82 -2.02
N LEU A 136 -4.76 11.84 -3.27
CA LEU A 136 -3.33 12.08 -3.53
C LEU A 136 -2.89 13.49 -3.10
N ASN A 137 -3.69 14.53 -3.37
CA ASN A 137 -3.39 15.91 -2.95
C ASN A 137 -3.29 16.01 -1.42
N THR A 138 -4.19 15.33 -0.70
CA THR A 138 -4.17 15.25 0.76
C THR A 138 -2.90 14.56 1.25
N PHE A 139 -2.53 13.42 0.67
CA PHE A 139 -1.25 12.77 0.99
C PHE A 139 -0.07 13.71 0.75
N HIS A 140 -0.01 14.37 -0.41
CA HIS A 140 1.09 15.25 -0.77
C HIS A 140 1.23 16.45 0.16
N THR A 141 0.12 16.98 0.68
CA THR A 141 0.09 18.07 1.66
C THR A 141 0.68 17.65 3.01
N HIS A 142 0.45 16.39 3.43
CA HIS A 142 0.83 15.94 4.76
C HIS A 142 2.11 15.08 4.81
N ARG A 143 2.61 14.56 3.67
CA ARG A 143 3.75 13.63 3.63
C ARG A 143 5.04 14.16 4.26
N GLN A 144 5.22 15.47 4.34
CA GLN A 144 6.41 16.11 4.91
C GLN A 144 6.68 15.69 6.36
N ILE A 145 5.64 15.23 7.07
CA ILE A 145 5.78 14.69 8.42
C ILE A 145 6.71 13.48 8.49
N PHE A 146 6.70 12.59 7.49
CA PHE A 146 7.56 11.41 7.49
C PHE A 146 9.04 11.81 7.41
N ILE A 147 9.36 12.77 6.54
CA ILE A 147 10.72 13.33 6.43
C ILE A 147 11.12 14.01 7.74
N THR A 148 10.20 14.75 8.37
CA THR A 148 10.46 15.44 9.65
C THR A 148 10.76 14.45 10.78
N LEU A 149 10.16 13.25 10.73
CA LEU A 149 10.42 12.14 11.64
C LEU A 149 11.67 11.32 11.26
N GLY A 150 12.36 11.66 10.17
CA GLY A 150 13.54 10.94 9.67
C GLY A 150 13.22 9.62 8.95
N ILE A 151 12.02 9.49 8.37
CA ILE A 151 11.50 8.31 7.67
C ILE A 151 11.62 8.47 6.14
#